data_AF-A0A8X6VSY9-F1
#
_entry.id   AF-A0A8X6VSY9-F1
#
_cell.length_a   1.000
_cell.length_b   1.000
_cell.length_c   1.000
_cell.angle_alpha   90.00
_cell.angle_beta   90.00
_cell.angle_gamma   90.00
#
_symmetry.space_group_name_H-M   'P 1'
#
loop_
_entity.id
_entity.type
_entity.pdbx_description
1 polymer ?
#
loop_
_entity_poly.entity_id
_entity_poly.type
_entity_poly.pdbx_seq_one_letter_code
_entity_poly.pdbx_strand_id
1 'polypeptide(L)'
;MIVQETNRYAEQYIHKTVCKEGSCWKKWTETNVEQLRLFFAVLLLQGVIKKPEQEHYWSKRQTLSTPIFTKVIGRNRFLLLMKFLHFTNNEEFDKDRHPWPKLNKIYELIEYLQRKFREVYIPGKNLSLDECLMKFKGRLKWKMYIAKKEQDMA
;
A
#
# COMPACT_ATOMS: atom_id res chain seq x y z
N MET A 1 -3.13 10.21 10.94
CA MET A 1 -3.65 8.90 10.47
C MET A 1 -2.55 8.02 9.89
N ILE A 2 -2.24 8.02 8.58
CA ILE A 2 -1.36 7.00 7.96
C ILE A 2 0.02 6.87 8.64
N VAL A 3 0.68 7.99 8.94
CA VAL A 3 1.98 8.01 9.63
C VAL A 3 1.89 7.30 10.98
N GLN A 4 0.91 7.70 11.81
CA GLN A 4 0.72 7.17 13.15
C GLN A 4 0.44 5.67 13.11
N GLU A 5 -0.48 5.23 12.26
CA GLU A 5 -0.86 3.82 12.19
C GLU A 5 0.25 2.94 11.58
N THR A 6 1.04 3.46 10.65
CA THR A 6 2.21 2.78 10.10
C THR A 6 3.29 2.59 11.18
N ASN A 7 3.57 3.62 11.98
CA ASN A 7 4.54 3.54 13.08
C ASN A 7 4.06 2.57 14.17
N ARG A 8 2.81 2.71 14.61
CA ARG A 8 2.17 1.81 15.60
C ARG A 8 2.25 0.35 15.16
N TYR A 9 1.90 0.07 13.91
CA TYR A 9 1.94 -1.31 13.38
C TYR A 9 3.37 -1.86 13.33
N ALA A 10 4.34 -1.06 12.90
CA ALA A 10 5.74 -1.47 12.87
C ALA A 10 6.25 -1.86 14.27
N GLU A 11 5.95 -1.05 15.28
CA GLU A 11 6.32 -1.31 16.67
C GLU A 11 5.65 -2.59 17.21
N GLN A 12 4.33 -2.72 17.04
CA GLN A 12 3.58 -3.93 17.41
C GLN A 12 4.17 -5.19 16.75
N TYR A 13 4.53 -5.10 15.46
CA TYR A 13 5.08 -6.22 14.72
C TYR A 13 6.47 -6.61 15.21
N ILE A 14 7.34 -5.63 15.45
CA ILE A 14 8.71 -5.85 15.91
C ILE A 14 8.71 -6.45 17.32
N HIS A 15 7.86 -5.95 18.22
CA HIS A 15 7.77 -6.46 19.59
C HIS A 15 7.19 -7.89 19.66
N LYS A 16 6.24 -8.24 18.78
CA LYS A 16 5.63 -9.57 18.75
C LYS A 16 6.49 -10.65 18.09
N THR A 17 7.47 -10.27 17.26
CA THR A 17 8.19 -11.23 16.42
C THR A 17 9.60 -11.47 16.93
N VAL A 18 9.93 -12.72 17.27
CA VAL A 18 11.31 -13.16 17.50
C VAL A 18 12.06 -13.14 16.17
N CYS A 19 12.71 -12.03 15.85
CA CYS A 19 13.47 -11.88 14.61
C CYS A 19 14.88 -12.44 14.74
N LYS A 20 15.28 -13.27 13.77
CA LYS A 20 16.68 -13.68 13.54
C LYS A 20 17.64 -12.47 13.56
N GLU A 21 18.85 -12.67 14.07
CA GLU A 21 19.91 -11.66 13.96
C GLU A 21 20.16 -11.29 12.48
N GLY A 22 20.38 -10.00 12.20
CA GLY A 22 20.58 -9.47 10.84
C GLY A 22 19.32 -9.11 10.04
N SER A 23 18.14 -9.36 10.61
CA SER A 23 16.85 -9.07 9.97
C SER A 23 16.67 -7.57 9.64
N CYS A 24 16.43 -7.23 8.36
CA CYS A 24 16.43 -5.85 7.88
C CYS A 24 15.36 -4.95 8.51
N TRP A 25 14.26 -5.52 9.01
CA TRP A 25 13.20 -4.78 9.69
C TRP A 25 13.50 -4.39 11.14
N LYS A 26 14.58 -4.90 11.76
CA LYS A 26 15.10 -4.32 13.01
C LYS A 26 15.66 -2.90 12.81
N LYS A 27 15.96 -2.52 11.56
CA LYS A 27 16.42 -1.17 11.18
C LYS A 27 15.25 -0.20 10.94
N TRP A 28 14.04 -0.55 11.36
CA TRP A 28 12.91 0.35 11.26
C TRP A 28 13.19 1.62 12.05
N THR A 29 13.02 2.74 11.38
CA THR A 29 12.91 4.05 12.00
C THR A 29 11.52 4.57 11.73
N GLU A 30 10.96 5.34 12.67
CA GLU A 30 9.65 5.94 12.50
C GLU A 30 9.57 6.70 11.17
N THR A 31 8.43 6.57 10.50
CA THR A 31 8.11 7.36 9.32
C THR A 31 7.46 8.67 9.73
N ASN A 32 7.51 9.63 8.81
CA ASN A 32 6.84 10.91 8.91
C ASN A 32 6.12 11.21 7.59
N VAL A 33 5.50 12.39 7.50
CA VAL A 33 4.73 12.80 6.33
C VAL A 33 5.62 12.88 5.08
N GLU A 34 6.83 13.42 5.20
CA GLU A 34 7.76 13.58 4.08
C GLU A 34 8.19 12.22 3.51
N GLN A 35 8.57 11.29 4.38
CA GLN A 35 8.97 9.93 3.99
C GLN A 35 7.83 9.20 3.27
N LEU A 36 6.59 9.32 3.76
CA LEU A 36 5.44 8.74 3.08
C LEU A 36 5.15 9.42 1.74
N ARG A 37 5.32 10.74 1.61
CA ARG A 37 5.19 11.43 0.32
C ARG A 37 6.21 10.91 -0.70
N LEU A 38 7.48 10.74 -0.29
CA LEU A 38 8.52 10.17 -1.17
C LEU A 38 8.18 8.73 -1.57
N PHE A 39 7.67 7.94 -0.64
CA PHE A 39 7.21 6.57 -0.90
C PHE A 39 6.08 6.52 -1.93
N PHE A 40 5.03 7.34 -1.77
CA PHE A 40 3.94 7.42 -2.74
C PHE A 40 4.41 7.97 -4.09
N ALA A 41 5.32 8.95 -4.10
CA ALA A 41 5.91 9.46 -5.33
C ALA A 41 6.64 8.36 -6.11
N VAL A 42 7.37 7.48 -5.41
CA VAL A 42 7.98 6.30 -6.06
C VAL A 42 6.92 5.34 -6.60
N LEU A 43 5.86 5.03 -5.85
CA LEU A 43 4.78 4.17 -6.34
C LEU A 43 4.12 4.73 -7.62
N LEU A 44 3.86 6.03 -7.66
CA LEU A 44 3.35 6.71 -8.86
C LEU A 44 4.33 6.62 -10.02
N LEU A 45 5.62 6.84 -9.76
CA LEU A 45 6.67 6.75 -10.78
C LEU A 45 6.86 5.33 -11.32
N GLN A 46 6.68 4.29 -10.49
CA GLN A 46 6.68 2.89 -10.92
C GLN A 46 5.50 2.56 -11.84
N GLY A 47 4.39 3.30 -11.72
CA GLY A 47 3.28 3.23 -12.68
C GLY A 47 3.66 3.71 -14.08
N VAL A 48 4.55 4.71 -14.16
CA VAL A 48 5.05 5.29 -15.42
C VAL A 48 6.22 4.48 -15.99
N ILE A 49 7.24 4.23 -15.16
CA ILE A 49 8.44 3.48 -15.54
C ILE A 49 8.27 2.07 -14.97
N LYS A 50 7.79 1.14 -15.78
CA LYS A 50 7.59 -0.25 -15.33
C LYS A 50 8.88 -1.06 -15.47
N LYS A 51 9.23 -1.79 -14.41
CA LYS A 51 10.31 -2.81 -14.43
C LYS A 51 9.75 -4.17 -14.04
N PRO A 52 10.35 -5.28 -14.53
CA PRO A 52 9.85 -6.63 -14.27
C PRO A 52 9.82 -7.01 -12.79
N GLU A 53 10.80 -6.51 -12.02
CA GLU A 53 10.96 -6.89 -10.61
C GLU A 53 11.18 -5.65 -9.75
N GLN A 54 10.69 -5.72 -8.49
CA GLN A 54 10.76 -4.59 -7.57
C GLN A 54 12.20 -4.15 -7.26
N GLU A 55 13.14 -5.08 -7.28
CA GLU A 55 14.54 -4.76 -7.01
C GLU A 55 15.26 -4.10 -8.18
N HIS A 56 14.76 -4.26 -9.41
CA HIS A 56 15.34 -3.64 -10.59
C HIS A 56 15.27 -2.10 -10.54
N TYR A 57 14.33 -1.54 -9.79
CA TYR A 57 14.22 -0.09 -9.59
C TYR A 57 15.45 0.53 -8.91
N TRP A 58 16.17 -0.25 -8.10
CA TRP A 58 17.40 0.19 -7.43
C TRP A 58 18.67 -0.48 -7.99
N SER A 59 18.57 -1.08 -9.18
CA SER A 59 19.71 -1.73 -9.84
C SER A 59 20.77 -0.71 -10.27
N LYS A 60 22.05 -1.07 -10.07
CA LYS A 60 23.21 -0.32 -10.59
C LYS A 60 23.66 -0.81 -11.97
N ARG A 61 23.07 -1.89 -12.49
CA ARG A 61 23.41 -2.42 -13.82
C ARG A 61 23.04 -1.39 -14.88
N GLN A 62 23.94 -1.12 -15.83
CA GLN A 62 23.75 -0.07 -16.83
C GLN A 62 22.43 -0.20 -17.61
N THR A 63 22.05 -1.43 -17.95
CA THR A 63 20.80 -1.75 -18.68
C THR A 63 19.52 -1.49 -17.90
N LEU A 64 19.58 -1.45 -16.56
CA LEU A 64 18.42 -1.30 -15.68
C LEU A 64 18.45 -0.01 -14.86
N SER A 65 19.59 0.69 -14.84
CA SER A 65 19.81 1.86 -13.99
C SER A 65 18.80 2.95 -14.30
N THR A 66 18.13 3.41 -13.26
CA THR A 66 17.20 4.54 -13.36
C THR A 66 17.42 5.41 -12.12
N PRO A 67 18.41 6.34 -12.18
CA PRO A 67 18.99 6.98 -10.99
C PRO A 67 18.01 7.72 -10.09
N ILE A 68 16.85 8.13 -10.60
CA ILE A 68 15.84 8.84 -9.79
C ILE A 68 15.35 8.00 -8.61
N PHE A 69 15.18 6.68 -8.76
CA PHE A 69 14.69 5.82 -7.68
C PHE A 69 15.66 5.76 -6.50
N THR A 70 16.97 5.68 -6.77
CA THR A 70 17.99 5.63 -5.72
C THR A 70 18.21 6.99 -5.05
N LYS A 71 17.95 8.09 -5.78
CA LYS A 71 18.02 9.47 -5.26
C LYS A 71 16.85 9.83 -4.34
N VAL A 72 15.65 9.33 -4.62
CA VAL A 72 14.42 9.68 -3.88
C VAL A 72 14.33 8.94 -2.54
N ILE A 73 14.54 7.63 -2.54
CA ILE A 73 14.43 6.80 -1.34
C ILE A 73 15.28 5.54 -1.48
N GLY A 74 15.97 5.12 -0.44
CA GLY A 74 16.78 3.89 -0.48
C GLY A 74 15.90 2.62 -0.57
N ARG A 75 16.34 1.61 -1.32
CA ARG A 75 15.64 0.31 -1.51
C ARG A 75 15.11 -0.26 -0.20
N ASN A 76 15.97 -0.37 0.80
CA ASN A 76 15.59 -0.98 2.08
C ASN A 76 14.53 -0.15 2.80
N ARG A 77 14.63 1.18 2.77
CA ARG A 77 13.61 2.05 3.36
C ARG A 77 12.27 1.91 2.63
N PHE A 78 12.28 1.89 1.30
CA PHE A 78 11.07 1.64 0.50
C PHE A 78 10.41 0.30 0.85
N LEU A 79 11.19 -0.78 0.91
CA LEU A 79 10.66 -2.12 1.23
C LEU A 79 10.10 -2.20 2.66
N LEU A 80 10.72 -1.51 3.61
CA LEU A 80 10.22 -1.42 4.98
C LEU A 80 8.91 -0.64 5.06
N LEU A 81 8.82 0.50 4.38
CA LEU A 81 7.57 1.26 4.29
C LEU A 81 6.47 0.42 3.62
N MET A 82 6.79 -0.29 2.54
CA MET A 82 5.83 -1.16 1.87
C MET A 82 5.34 -2.28 2.79
N LYS A 83 6.20 -2.84 3.65
CA LYS A 83 5.78 -3.87 4.61
C LYS A 83 4.88 -3.33 5.72
N PHE A 84 5.23 -2.19 6.28
CA PHE A 84 4.59 -1.67 7.50
C PHE A 84 3.47 -0.67 7.23
N LEU A 85 3.23 -0.29 5.97
CA LEU A 85 2.15 0.62 5.60
C LEU A 85 0.82 0.12 6.17
N HIS A 86 0.20 0.96 7.00
CA HIS A 86 -1.00 0.58 7.74
C HIS A 86 -1.91 1.80 7.95
N PHE A 87 -3.21 1.57 8.07
CA PHE A 87 -4.22 2.65 8.04
C PHE A 87 -5.18 2.68 9.24
N THR A 88 -5.17 1.66 10.09
CA THR A 88 -6.09 1.53 11.24
C THR A 88 -5.37 0.99 12.46
N ASN A 89 -5.82 1.34 13.67
CA ASN A 89 -5.33 0.68 14.86
C ASN A 89 -5.89 -0.76 14.92
N ASN A 90 -5.02 -1.77 15.04
CA ASN A 90 -5.45 -3.17 15.15
C ASN A 90 -6.06 -3.50 16.52
N GLU A 91 -5.76 -2.71 17.56
CA GLU A 91 -6.21 -2.96 18.93
C GLU A 91 -7.63 -2.44 19.18
N GLU A 92 -8.11 -1.50 18.35
CA GLU A 92 -9.45 -0.91 18.44
C GLU A 92 -10.48 -1.64 17.59
N PHE A 93 -10.09 -2.72 16.91
CA PHE A 93 -10.98 -3.44 16.01
C PHE A 93 -12.00 -4.30 16.78
N ASP A 94 -13.24 -3.83 16.82
CA ASP A 94 -14.41 -4.60 17.25
C ASP A 94 -15.18 -5.11 16.04
N LYS A 95 -15.18 -6.43 15.83
CA LYS A 95 -15.82 -7.07 14.68
C LYS A 95 -17.35 -6.91 14.69
N ASP A 96 -17.97 -6.89 15.86
CA ASP A 96 -19.43 -6.91 15.99
C ASP A 96 -20.02 -5.51 15.84
N ARG A 97 -19.23 -4.46 16.11
CA ARG A 97 -19.63 -3.06 15.94
C ARG A 97 -19.19 -2.44 14.62
N HIS A 98 -18.19 -3.01 13.94
CA HIS A 98 -17.63 -2.38 12.75
C HIS A 98 -18.59 -2.49 11.54
N PRO A 99 -18.86 -1.39 10.79
CA PRO A 99 -19.81 -1.40 9.67
C PRO A 99 -19.48 -2.43 8.58
N TRP A 100 -18.18 -2.53 8.25
CA TRP A 100 -17.69 -3.50 7.27
C TRP A 100 -16.45 -4.28 7.75
N PRO A 101 -16.60 -5.32 8.59
CA PRO A 101 -15.48 -5.96 9.27
C PRO A 101 -14.42 -6.55 8.33
N LYS A 102 -14.81 -6.92 7.11
CA LYS A 102 -13.89 -7.43 6.06
C LYS A 102 -12.95 -6.37 5.47
N LEU A 103 -13.33 -5.09 5.56
CA LEU A 103 -12.57 -3.95 5.02
C LEU A 103 -11.84 -3.16 6.11
N ASN A 104 -11.88 -3.60 7.36
CA ASN A 104 -11.36 -2.86 8.52
C ASN A 104 -9.98 -2.22 8.30
N LYS A 105 -9.05 -2.94 7.66
CA LYS A 105 -7.69 -2.46 7.40
C LYS A 105 -7.57 -1.22 6.53
N ILE A 106 -8.61 -0.91 5.75
CA ILE A 106 -8.62 0.22 4.80
C ILE A 106 -9.90 1.05 4.89
N TYR A 107 -10.82 0.71 5.81
CA TYR A 107 -12.15 1.30 5.88
C TYR A 107 -12.09 2.82 6.06
N GLU A 108 -11.33 3.30 7.04
CA GLU A 108 -11.15 4.74 7.30
C GLU A 108 -10.61 5.51 6.09
N LEU A 109 -9.69 4.89 5.33
CA LEU A 109 -9.16 5.49 4.11
C LEU A 109 -10.24 5.57 3.02
N ILE A 110 -11.04 4.52 2.85
CA ILE A 110 -12.13 4.51 1.86
C ILE A 110 -13.16 5.58 2.20
N GLU A 111 -13.60 5.66 3.46
CA GLU A 111 -14.58 6.66 3.90
C GLU A 111 -14.06 8.09 3.68
N TYR A 112 -12.80 8.32 4.02
CA TYR A 112 -12.15 9.60 3.75
C TYR A 112 -12.14 9.96 2.25
N LEU A 113 -11.74 9.00 1.40
CA LEU A 113 -11.66 9.23 -0.05
C LEU A 113 -13.05 9.45 -0.66
N GLN A 114 -14.05 8.64 -0.29
CA GLN A 114 -15.41 8.81 -0.78
C GLN A 114 -15.99 10.17 -0.41
N ARG A 115 -15.78 10.62 0.82
CA ARG A 115 -16.18 11.96 1.24
C ARG A 115 -15.48 13.03 0.40
N LYS A 116 -14.17 12.92 0.21
CA LYS A 116 -13.41 13.87 -0.61
C LYS A 116 -13.88 13.89 -2.06
N PHE A 117 -14.16 12.75 -2.67
CA PHE A 117 -14.65 12.69 -4.05
C PHE A 117 -16.02 13.36 -4.21
N ARG A 118 -16.92 13.22 -3.24
CA ARG A 118 -18.22 13.93 -3.22
C ARG A 118 -18.06 15.45 -3.06
N GLU A 119 -17.06 15.89 -2.31
CA GLU A 119 -16.78 17.33 -2.12
C GLU A 119 -16.20 18.00 -3.37
N VAL A 120 -15.36 17.29 -4.15
CA VAL A 120 -14.61 17.89 -5.26
C VAL A 120 -15.29 17.78 -6.62
N TYR A 121 -16.29 16.91 -6.76
CA TYR A 121 -16.91 16.65 -8.06
C TYR A 121 -18.41 16.45 -7.95
N ILE A 122 -19.17 17.21 -8.76
CA ILE A 122 -20.60 17.04 -8.94
C ILE A 122 -20.82 16.34 -10.29
N PRO A 123 -21.41 15.14 -10.30
CA PRO A 123 -21.65 14.40 -11.55
C PRO A 123 -22.63 15.11 -12.47
N GLY A 124 -22.41 14.97 -13.78
CA GLY A 124 -23.38 15.38 -14.81
C GLY A 124 -24.58 14.42 -14.91
N LYS A 125 -25.48 14.70 -15.87
CA LYS A 125 -26.75 13.96 -16.03
C LYS A 125 -26.58 12.48 -16.38
N ASN A 126 -25.58 12.15 -17.20
CA ASN A 126 -25.39 10.80 -17.71
C ASN A 126 -24.30 10.10 -16.91
N LEU A 127 -24.67 9.06 -16.17
CA LEU A 127 -23.76 8.27 -15.34
C LEU A 127 -23.75 6.82 -15.80
N SER A 128 -22.56 6.24 -15.82
CA SER A 128 -22.36 4.81 -16.03
C SER A 128 -21.98 4.17 -14.71
N LEU A 129 -22.65 3.07 -14.36
CA LEU A 129 -22.35 2.26 -13.20
C LEU A 129 -21.83 0.91 -13.70
N ASP A 130 -20.60 0.58 -13.33
CA ASP A 130 -19.97 -0.67 -13.70
C ASP A 130 -19.05 -1.16 -12.55
N GLU A 131 -18.75 -2.45 -12.56
CA GLU A 131 -17.92 -3.11 -11.58
C GLU A 131 -16.44 -3.04 -11.95
N CYS A 132 -15.65 -2.38 -11.12
CA CYS A 132 -14.19 -2.46 -11.20
C CYS A 132 -13.68 -3.70 -10.44
N LEU A 133 -12.81 -4.49 -11.07
CA LEU A 133 -12.12 -5.60 -10.41
C LEU A 133 -10.63 -5.33 -10.29
N MET A 134 -10.09 -5.59 -9.10
CA MET A 134 -8.65 -5.57 -8.85
C MET A 134 -8.13 -7.01 -8.79
N LYS A 135 -7.20 -7.35 -9.70
CA LYS A 135 -6.57 -8.67 -9.73
C LYS A 135 -5.75 -8.88 -8.44
N PHE A 136 -6.05 -9.94 -7.69
CA PHE A 136 -5.32 -10.29 -6.47
C PHE A 136 -5.19 -11.81 -6.31
N LYS A 137 -3.96 -12.33 -6.33
CA LYS A 137 -3.67 -13.77 -6.21
C LYS A 137 -3.45 -14.25 -4.76
N GLY A 138 -3.34 -13.34 -3.80
CA GLY A 138 -3.08 -13.67 -2.39
C GLY A 138 -4.25 -14.35 -1.65
N ARG A 139 -4.05 -14.61 -0.36
CA ARG A 139 -5.07 -15.20 0.52
C ARG A 139 -6.02 -14.12 1.02
N LEU A 140 -7.16 -13.97 0.35
CA LEU A 140 -8.25 -13.09 0.77
C LEU A 140 -9.56 -13.89 0.79
N LYS A 141 -10.28 -13.89 1.91
CA LYS A 141 -11.47 -14.73 2.12
C LYS A 141 -12.64 -14.40 1.19
N TRP A 142 -12.65 -13.21 0.61
CA TRP A 142 -13.75 -12.68 -0.18
C TRP A 142 -13.31 -12.29 -1.60
N LYS A 143 -12.18 -12.85 -2.07
CA LYS A 143 -11.82 -12.77 -3.49
C LYS A 143 -12.79 -13.64 -4.30
N MET A 144 -13.20 -13.14 -5.46
CA MET A 144 -14.07 -13.86 -6.38
C MET A 144 -13.28 -14.29 -7.61
N TYR A 145 -13.60 -15.49 -8.12
CA TYR A 145 -13.14 -15.93 -9.44
C TYR A 145 -14.25 -15.66 -10.45
N ILE A 146 -13.95 -14.89 -11.50
CA ILE A 146 -14.89 -14.55 -12.56
C ILE A 146 -14.30 -15.06 -13.88
N ALA A 147 -14.83 -16.18 -14.37
CA ALA A 147 -14.28 -16.90 -15.53
C ALA A 147 -14.28 -16.08 -16.83
N LYS A 148 -15.24 -15.15 -16.98
CA LYS A 148 -15.45 -14.38 -18.21
C LYS A 148 -14.64 -13.08 -18.32
N LYS A 149 -13.81 -12.75 -17.32
CA LYS A 149 -12.94 -11.55 -17.37
C LYS A 149 -11.51 -11.98 -17.65
N GLU A 150 -10.88 -11.37 -18.66
CA GLU A 150 -9.52 -11.70 -19.08
C GLU A 150 -8.53 -11.55 -17.92
N GLN A 151 -7.77 -12.62 -17.69
CA GLN A 151 -6.62 -12.59 -16.81
C GLN A 151 -5.40 -12.13 -17.62
N ASP A 152 -5.35 -10.86 -18.03
CA ASP A 152 -4.14 -10.35 -18.72
C ASP A 152 -2.91 -10.67 -17.88
N MET A 153 -2.01 -11.43 -18.50
CA MET A 153 -0.66 -11.68 -18.04
C MET A 153 0.14 -10.42 -18.32
N ALA A 154 0.49 -9.69 -17.27
CA ALA A 154 1.52 -8.67 -17.29
C ALA A 154 2.52 -8.97 -16.16
#